data_AF-A0A562L9W9-F1
#
_entry.id   AF-A0A562L9W9-F1
#
_cell.length_a   1.000
_cell.length_b   1.000
_cell.length_c   1.000
_cell.angle_alpha   90.00
_cell.angle_beta   90.00
_cell.angle_gamma   90.00
#
_symmetry.space_group_name_H-M   'P 1'
#
loop_
_entity.id
_entity.type
_entity.pdbx_description
1 polymer ?
#
loop_
_entity_poly.entity_id
_entity_poly.type
_entity_poly.pdbx_seq_one_letter_code
_entity_poly.pdbx_strand_id
1 'polypeptide(L)' 'MGSVLFVLAFELLNSAIEAVIERYGPEIHELAGRAKDMGSAAVFVALCNVALTWAVILVG' A
#
# COMPACT_ATOMS: atom_id res chain seq x y z
N MET A 1 3.33 -16.36 -6.74
CA MET A 1 4.60 -15.60 -6.77
C MET A 1 4.36 -14.14 -7.15
N GLY A 2 3.88 -13.84 -8.37
CA GLY A 2 3.68 -12.44 -8.82
C GLY A 2 2.72 -11.60 -7.97
N SER A 3 1.65 -12.20 -7.43
CA SER A 3 0.69 -11.49 -6.57
C SER A 3 1.29 -11.01 -5.25
N VAL A 4 2.21 -11.75 -4.65
CA VAL A 4 2.88 -11.37 -3.38
C VAL A 4 3.94 -10.30 -3.62
N LEU A 5 4.69 -10.39 -4.72
CA LEU A 5 5.64 -9.34 -5.12
C LEU A 5 4.94 -8.00 -5.37
N PHE A 6 3.69 -8.05 -5.86
CA PHE A 6 2.87 -6.85 -6.03
C PHE A 6 2.51 -6.19 -4.69
N VAL A 7 2.16 -6.96 -3.65
CA VAL A 7 1.95 -6.43 -2.30
C VAL A 7 3.22 -5.77 -1.75
N LEU A 8 4.37 -6.44 -1.90
CA LEU A 8 5.65 -5.89 -1.45
C LEU A 8 6.00 -4.58 -2.16
N ALA A 9 5.71 -4.46 -3.46
CA ALA A 9 5.91 -3.21 -4.19
C ALA A 9 5.04 -2.06 -3.63
N PHE A 10 3.78 -2.33 -3.27
CA PHE A 10 2.89 -1.32 -2.69
C PHE A 10 3.25 -0.95 -1.25
N GLU A 11 3.71 -1.90 -0.45
CA GLU A 11 4.26 -1.64 0.89
C GLU A 11 5.47 -0.70 0.83
N LEU A 12 6.42 -0.97 -0.08
CA LEU A 12 7.60 -0.11 -0.29
C LEU A 12 7.20 1.30 -0.74
N LEU A 13 6.19 1.43 -1.60
CA LEU A 13 5.65 2.74 -1.99
C LEU A 13 5.01 3.47 -0.80
N ASN A 14 4.23 2.77 0.04
CA ASN A 14 3.62 3.36 1.23
C ASN A 14 4.68 3.88 2.21
N SER A 15 5.72 3.07 2.50
CA SER A 15 6.83 3.50 3.35
C SER A 15 7.63 4.66 2.75
N ALA A 16 7.79 4.71 1.43
CA ALA A 16 8.43 5.84 0.76
C ALA A 16 7.62 7.14 0.91
N ILE A 17 6.29 7.06 0.80
CA ILE A 17 5.41 8.21 1.04
C ILE A 17 5.51 8.68 2.49
N GLU A 18 5.49 7.77 3.46
CA GLU A 18 5.67 8.10 4.88
C GLU A 18 7.02 8.78 5.15
N ALA A 19 8.11 8.24 4.61
CA ALA A 19 9.45 8.81 4.77
C ALA A 19 9.56 10.22 4.15
N VAL A 20 8.89 10.46 3.02
CA VAL A 20 8.81 11.80 2.41
C VAL A 20 8.03 12.76 3.30
N ILE A 21 6.90 12.33 3.86
CA ILE A 21 6.06 13.15 4.74
C ILE A 21 6.81 13.52 6.03
N GLU A 22 7.45 12.54 6.69
CA GLU A 22 8.20 12.77 7.94
C GLU A 22 9.35 13.77 7.77
N ARG A 23 9.94 13.85 6.58
CA ARG A 23 11.02 14.79 6.26
C ARG A 23 10.61 16.26 6.35
N TYR A 24 9.33 16.61 6.12
CA TYR A 24 8.86 18.00 6.10
C TYR A 24 8.46 18.55 7.49
N GLY A 25 8.50 17.73 8.55
CA GLY A 25 8.31 18.17 9.94
C GLY A 25 6.88 18.02 10.49
N PRO A 26 6.66 18.28 11.79
CA PRO A 26 5.42 17.96 12.53
C PRO A 26 4.26 18.94 12.30
N GLU A 27 4.37 19.84 11.33
CA GLU A 27 3.26 20.71 10.95
C GLU A 27 2.13 19.85 10.37
N ILE A 28 0.90 20.05 10.86
CA ILE A 28 -0.26 19.28 10.42
C ILE A 28 -0.55 19.65 8.96
N HIS A 29 -0.10 18.80 8.06
CA HIS A 29 -0.41 18.89 6.64
C HIS A 29 -1.59 17.98 6.34
N GLU A 30 -2.79 18.55 6.18
CA GLU A 30 -4.00 17.80 5.77
C GLU A 30 -3.75 16.95 4.49
N LEU A 31 -2.94 17.49 3.57
CA LEU A 31 -2.51 16.80 2.35
C LEU A 31 -1.60 15.59 2.63
N ALA A 32 -0.74 15.66 3.65
CA ALA A 32 0.11 14.55 4.05
C ALA A 32 -0.70 13.43 4.69
N GLY A 33 -1.70 13.76 5.51
CA GLY A 33 -2.66 12.79 6.03
C GLY A 33 -3.36 12.03 4.91
N ARG A 34 -3.88 12.75 3.91
CA ARG A 34 -4.50 12.13 2.73
C ARG A 34 -3.54 11.25 1.92
N ALA A 35 -2.29 11.67 1.75
CA ALA A 35 -1.30 10.87 1.05
C ALA A 35 -1.00 9.54 1.77
N LYS A 36 -0.95 9.55 3.11
CA LYS A 36 -0.81 8.34 3.94
C LYS A 36 -2.03 7.41 3.81
N ASP A 37 -3.23 7.96 3.87
CA ASP A 37 -4.47 7.17 3.70
C ASP A 37 -4.52 6.51 2.32
N MET A 38 -4.13 7.22 1.28
CA MET A 38 -4.05 6.68 -0.09
C MET A 38 -2.99 5.57 -0.22
N GLY A 39 -1.83 5.71 0.44
CA GLY A 39 -0.78 4.70 0.46
C GLY A 39 -1.25 3.38 1.09
N SER A 40 -1.88 3.47 2.27
CA SER A 40 -2.43 2.29 2.96
C SER A 40 -3.59 1.63 2.19
N ALA A 41 -4.46 2.42 1.55
CA ALA A 41 -5.53 1.90 0.68
C ALA A 41 -4.97 1.12 -0.51
N ALA A 42 -3.84 1.56 -1.08
CA ALA A 42 -3.20 0.87 -2.19
C ALA A 42 -2.62 -0.50 -1.78
N VAL A 43 -2.02 -0.60 -0.59
CA VAL A 43 -1.59 -1.89 -0.01
C VAL A 43 -2.77 -2.83 0.20
N PHE A 44 -3.90 -2.31 0.71
CA PHE A 44 -5.12 -3.11 0.90
C PHE A 44 -5.63 -3.70 -0.42
N VAL A 45 -5.68 -2.90 -1.49
CA VAL A 45 -6.08 -3.39 -2.82
C VAL A 45 -5.13 -4.48 -3.33
N ALA A 46 -3.82 -4.34 -3.09
CA ALA A 46 -2.85 -5.37 -3.45
C ALA A 46 -3.07 -6.68 -2.66
N LEU A 47 -3.43 -6.60 -1.37
CA LEU A 47 -3.79 -7.76 -0.56
C LEU A 47 -5.07 -8.44 -1.08
N CYS A 48 -6.09 -7.67 -1.48
CA CYS A 48 -7.28 -8.23 -2.14
C CYS A 48 -6.92 -8.98 -3.43
N ASN A 49 -5.98 -8.45 -4.23
CA ASN A 49 -5.51 -9.12 -5.43
C ASN A 49 -4.81 -10.46 -5.12
N VAL A 50 -4.03 -10.55 -4.03
CA VAL A 50 -3.48 -11.82 -3.55
C VAL A 50 -4.60 -12.78 -3.18
N ALA A 51 -5.55 -12.35 -2.35
CA ALA A 51 -6.66 -13.19 -1.90
C ALA A 51 -7.49 -13.73 -3.08
N LEU A 52 -7.83 -12.87 -4.05
CA LEU A 52 -8.57 -13.25 -5.25
C LEU A 52 -7.77 -14.23 -6.11
N THR A 53 -6.49 -13.96 -6.36
CA THR A 53 -5.63 -14.85 -7.15
C THR A 53 -5.58 -16.25 -6.55
N TRP A 54 -5.39 -16.35 -5.23
CA TRP A 54 -5.32 -17.64 -4.54
C TRP A 54 -6.68 -18.32 -4.43
N ALA A 55 -7.76 -17.57 -4.21
CA ALA A 55 -9.11 -18.12 -4.21
C ALA A 55 -9.45 -18.77 -5.55
N VAL A 56 -9.11 -18.12 -6.67
CA VAL A 56 -9.28 -18.69 -8.01
C VAL A 56 -8.44 -19.95 -8.20
N ILE A 57 -7.20 -19.97 -7.74
CA ILE A 57 -6.32 -21.16 -7.86
C ILE A 57 -6.83 -22.34 -7.02
N LEU A 58 -7.39 -22.10 -5.85
CA LEU A 58 -7.80 -23.15 -4.91
C LEU A 58 -9.21 -23.69 -5.19
N VAL A 59 -10.12 -22.84 -5.69
CA VAL A 59 -11.52 -23.20 -5.98
C VAL A 59 -11.72 -23.58 -7.45
N GLY A 60 -10.87 -23.06 -8.35
CA GLY A 60 -10.88 -23.34 -9.78
C GLY A 60 -10.22 -24.65 -10.16
#